data_AF-A0A7J8NDH3-F1
#
_entry.id   AF-A0A7J8NDH3-F1
#
_cell.length_a   1.000
_cell.length_b   1.000
_cell.length_c   1.000
_cell.angle_alpha   90.00
_cell.angle_beta   90.00
_cell.angle_gamma   90.00
#
_symmetry.space_group_name_H-M   'P 1'
#
loop_
_entity.id
_entity.type
_entity.pdbx_description
1 polymer ?
#
loop_
_entity_poly.entity_id
_entity_poly.type
_entity_poly.pdbx_seq_one_letter_code
_entity_poly.pdbx_strand_id
1 'polypeptide(L)'
;MDVSAMQSQPKKPNQDGENIRIVGLELSRSIASRKMIQESAQKLYLALCEVEGLTEDERYCVLSKILDHPTQMLIFFSLPSLVRLE
;
A
#
# COMPACT_ATOMS: atom_id res chain seq x y z
N MET A 1 60.84 -20.93 -3.55
CA MET A 1 59.50 -21.05 -4.16
C MET A 1 58.56 -20.25 -3.31
N ASP A 2 58.29 -19.00 -3.69
CA ASP A 2 57.31 -18.16 -3.00
C ASP A 2 55.93 -18.46 -3.56
N VAL A 3 55.13 -19.18 -2.78
CA VAL A 3 53.72 -19.41 -3.06
C VAL A 3 52.95 -18.26 -2.42
N SER A 4 53.03 -17.08 -3.03
CA SER A 4 52.31 -15.91 -2.53
C SER A 4 50.86 -15.97 -2.98
N ALA A 5 49.97 -16.19 -2.01
CA ALA A 5 48.55 -16.36 -2.17
C ALA A 5 47.91 -15.19 -2.94
N MET A 6 47.22 -15.51 -4.04
CA MET A 6 46.24 -14.62 -4.66
C MET A 6 44.99 -14.60 -3.77
N GLN A 7 45.04 -13.83 -2.69
CA GLN A 7 43.86 -13.60 -1.86
C GLN A 7 42.95 -12.63 -2.62
N SER A 8 41.92 -13.17 -3.28
CA SER A 8 40.94 -12.34 -3.99
C SER A 8 40.20 -11.48 -2.96
N GLN A 9 40.28 -10.16 -3.13
CA GLN A 9 39.52 -9.21 -2.33
C GLN A 9 38.02 -9.49 -2.50
N PRO A 10 37.20 -9.42 -1.44
CA PRO A 10 35.77 -9.62 -1.56
C PRO A 10 35.17 -8.59 -2.52
N LYS A 11 34.52 -9.08 -3.57
CA LYS A 11 33.84 -8.24 -4.58
C LYS A 11 32.77 -7.42 -3.86
N LYS A 12 32.98 -6.10 -3.76
CA LYS A 12 32.02 -5.16 -3.18
C LYS A 12 30.65 -5.41 -3.83
N PRO A 13 29.56 -5.52 -3.05
CA PRO A 13 28.24 -5.75 -3.62
C PRO A 13 27.94 -4.67 -4.66
N ASN A 14 27.40 -5.09 -5.80
CA ASN A 14 27.05 -4.20 -6.90
C ASN A 14 25.93 -3.26 -6.42
N GLN A 15 26.30 -2.02 -6.09
CA GLN A 15 25.37 -1.01 -5.59
C GLN A 15 24.12 -0.88 -6.48
N ASP A 16 24.27 -1.05 -7.80
CA ASP A 16 23.19 -1.02 -8.78
C ASP A 16 22.16 -2.14 -8.56
N GLY A 17 22.61 -3.36 -8.26
CA GLY A 17 21.73 -4.49 -7.98
C GLY A 17 20.93 -4.30 -6.69
N GLU A 18 21.56 -3.73 -5.67
CA GLU A 18 20.90 -3.42 -4.40
C GLU A 18 19.88 -2.28 -4.56
N ASN A 19 20.22 -1.23 -5.31
CA ASN A 19 19.31 -0.13 -5.61
C ASN A 19 18.07 -0.63 -6.38
N ILE A 20 18.26 -1.50 -7.37
CA ILE A 20 17.14 -2.12 -8.12
C ILE A 20 16.25 -2.95 -7.20
N ARG A 21 16.84 -3.73 -6.29
CA ARG A 21 16.08 -4.53 -5.31
C ARG A 21 15.25 -3.64 -4.37
N ILE A 22 15.82 -2.54 -3.87
CA ILE A 22 15.12 -1.57 -3.00
C ILE A 22 13.93 -0.95 -3.74
N VAL A 23 14.15 -0.41 -4.94
CA VAL A 23 13.09 0.18 -5.77
C VAL A 23 11.99 -0.85 -6.07
N GLY A 24 12.37 -2.09 -6.38
CA GLY A 24 11.42 -3.18 -6.62
C GLY A 24 10.56 -3.50 -5.39
N LEU A 25 11.13 -3.45 -4.19
CA LEU A 25 10.39 -3.65 -2.94
C LEU A 25 9.44 -2.49 -2.63
N GLU A 26 9.88 -1.25 -2.82
CA GLU A 26 9.04 -0.06 -2.64
C GLU A 26 7.87 -0.05 -3.63
N LEU A 27 8.12 -0.40 -4.89
CA LEU A 27 7.08 -0.53 -5.90
C LEU A 27 6.07 -1.62 -5.52
N SER A 28 6.55 -2.80 -5.10
CA SER A 28 5.70 -3.91 -4.66
C SER A 28 4.82 -3.49 -3.49
N ARG A 29 5.39 -2.77 -2.51
CA ARG A 29 4.64 -2.21 -1.37
C ARG A 29 3.60 -1.19 -1.85
N SER A 30 3.97 -0.27 -2.73
CA SER A 30 3.06 0.74 -3.30
C SER A 30 1.87 0.11 -4.03
N ILE A 31 2.12 -0.94 -4.82
CA ILE A 31 1.07 -1.69 -5.53
C ILE A 31 0.15 -2.39 -4.54
N ALA A 32 0.71 -3.07 -3.53
CA ALA A 32 -0.07 -3.72 -2.49
C ALA A 32 -0.95 -2.73 -1.70
N SER A 33 -0.39 -1.58 -1.30
CA SER A 33 -1.15 -0.51 -0.64
C SER A 33 -2.29 0.02 -1.51
N ARG A 34 -2.06 0.22 -2.82
CA ARG A 34 -3.11 0.65 -3.76
C ARG A 34 -4.23 -0.37 -3.89
N LYS A 35 -3.90 -1.66 -4.00
CA LYS A 35 -4.93 -2.72 -4.04
C LYS A 35 -5.78 -2.73 -2.77
N MET A 36 -5.15 -2.62 -1.60
CA MET A 36 -5.89 -2.60 -0.33
C MET A 36 -6.81 -1.37 -0.22
N ILE A 37 -6.36 -0.20 -0.71
CA ILE A 37 -7.19 1.00 -0.80
C ILE A 37 -8.38 0.74 -1.73
N GLN A 38 -8.15 0.20 -2.92
CA GLN A 38 -9.22 -0.09 -3.87
C GLN A 38 -10.28 -1.05 -3.29
N GLU A 39 -9.86 -2.15 -2.66
CA GLU A 39 -10.76 -3.12 -2.03
C GLU A 39 -11.55 -2.49 -0.87
N SER A 40 -10.91 -1.63 -0.09
CA SER A 40 -11.53 -0.92 1.02
C SER A 40 -12.58 0.09 0.52
N ALA A 41 -12.27 0.85 -0.53
CA ALA A 41 -13.21 1.78 -1.15
C ALA A 41 -14.42 1.05 -1.74
N GLN A 42 -14.23 -0.13 -2.33
CA GLN A 42 -15.33 -0.98 -2.80
C GLN A 42 -16.23 -1.45 -1.65
N LYS A 43 -15.64 -1.94 -0.55
CA LYS A 43 -16.43 -2.35 0.64
C LYS A 43 -17.25 -1.19 1.21
N LEU A 44 -16.67 0.01 1.26
CA LEU A 44 -17.38 1.20 1.71
C LEU A 44 -18.49 1.61 0.76
N TYR A 45 -18.26 1.55 -0.55
CA TYR A 45 -19.30 1.81 -1.53
C TYR A 45 -20.50 0.89 -1.33
N LEU A 46 -20.25 -0.41 -1.14
CA LEU A 46 -21.30 -1.39 -0.85
C LEU A 46 -22.05 -1.07 0.46
N ALA A 47 -21.34 -0.73 1.53
CA ALA A 47 -21.97 -0.31 2.79
C ALA A 47 -22.83 0.96 2.62
N LEU A 48 -22.38 1.94 1.83
CA LEU A 48 -23.15 3.15 1.53
C LEU A 48 -24.39 2.86 0.68
N CYS A 49 -24.36 1.81 -0.15
CA CYS A 49 -25.53 1.35 -0.90
C CYS A 49 -26.63 0.77 -0.01
N GLU A 50 -26.28 0.24 1.16
CA GLU A 50 -27.23 -0.29 2.14
C GLU A 50 -27.92 0.82 2.96
N VAL A 51 -27.38 2.05 2.94
CA VAL A 51 -27.97 3.18 3.65
C VAL A 51 -29.15 3.75 2.84
N GLU A 52 -30.34 3.67 3.43
CA GLU A 52 -31.57 4.20 2.84
C GLU A 52 -31.54 5.74 2.79
N GLY A 53 -32.08 6.32 1.71
CA GLY A 53 -32.15 7.76 1.51
C GLY A 53 -30.89 8.42 0.94
N LEU A 54 -29.78 7.68 0.82
CA LEU A 54 -28.55 8.16 0.20
C LEU A 54 -28.62 8.08 -1.33
N THR A 55 -28.49 9.22 -2.00
CA THR A 55 -28.41 9.30 -3.47
C THR A 55 -27.05 8.85 -3.97
N GLU A 56 -26.96 8.48 -5.25
CA GLU A 56 -25.70 8.04 -5.85
C GLU A 56 -24.62 9.14 -5.82
N ASP A 57 -25.00 10.39 -6.07
CA ASP A 57 -24.09 11.55 -5.97
C ASP A 57 -23.56 11.75 -4.55
N GLU A 58 -24.38 11.56 -3.52
CA GLU A 58 -23.94 11.64 -2.13
C GLU A 58 -22.98 10.51 -1.77
N ARG A 59 -23.22 9.29 -2.28
CA ARG A 59 -22.30 8.15 -2.11
C ARG A 59 -20.94 8.46 -2.73
N TYR A 60 -20.91 9.03 -3.93
CA TYR A 60 -19.68 9.47 -4.59
C TYR A 60 -19.00 10.64 -3.87
N CYS A 61 -19.77 11.60 -3.35
CA CYS A 61 -19.25 12.72 -2.56
C CYS A 61 -18.53 12.20 -1.31
N VAL A 62 -19.14 11.28 -0.56
CA VAL A 62 -18.53 10.64 0.61
C VAL A 62 -17.25 9.89 0.23
N LEU A 63 -17.28 9.09 -0.85
CA LEU A 63 -16.10 8.39 -1.34
C LEU A 63 -14.98 9.34 -1.77
N SER A 64 -15.29 10.43 -2.46
CA SER A 64 -14.31 11.39 -2.97
C SER A 64 -13.56 12.10 -1.83
N LYS A 65 -14.26 12.53 -0.79
CA LYS A 65 -13.65 13.13 0.42
C LYS A 65 -12.70 12.19 1.14
N ILE A 66 -12.93 10.88 1.02
CA ILE A 66 -12.10 9.85 1.65
C ILE A 66 -10.87 9.53 0.77
N LEU A 67 -11.01 9.61 -0.55
CA LEU A 67 -9.92 9.36 -1.51
C LEU A 67 -8.85 10.47 -1.53
N ASP A 68 -9.16 11.68 -1.05
CA ASP A 68 -8.18 12.77 -0.86
C ASP A 68 -7.17 12.47 0.26
N HIS A 69 -7.46 11.49 1.14
CA HIS A 69 -6.65 11.14 2.30
C HIS A 69 -6.37 9.61 2.39
N PRO A 70 -5.69 9.01 1.40
CA PRO A 70 -5.53 7.56 1.28
C PRO A 70 -4.83 6.91 2.50
N THR A 71 -3.94 7.64 3.18
CA THR A 71 -3.30 7.16 4.41
C THR A 71 -4.27 7.06 5.59
N GLN A 72 -5.20 8.01 5.71
CA GLN A 72 -6.25 7.95 6.74
C GLN A 72 -7.21 6.79 6.47
N MET A 73 -7.46 6.52 5.19
CA MET A 73 -8.21 5.35 4.74
C MET A 73 -7.54 4.04 5.19
N LEU A 74 -6.24 3.87 4.95
CA LEU A 74 -5.49 2.70 5.40
C LEU A 74 -5.64 2.46 6.93
N ILE A 75 -5.61 3.54 7.72
CA ILE A 75 -5.77 3.47 9.17
C ILE A 75 -7.21 3.05 9.53
N PHE A 76 -8.25 3.69 9.00
CA PHE A 76 -9.64 3.31 9.24
C PHE A 76 -9.93 1.85 8.80
N PHE A 77 -9.58 1.54 7.55
CA PHE A 77 -9.22 0.25 6.92
C PHE A 77 -8.63 -0.86 7.82
N SER A 78 -7.75 -0.48 8.74
CA SER A 78 -7.06 -1.42 9.61
C SER A 78 -7.76 -1.66 10.95
N LEU A 79 -8.72 -0.80 11.33
CA LEU A 79 -9.46 -0.95 12.57
C LEU A 79 -10.49 -2.08 12.47
N PRO A 80 -10.77 -2.83 13.56
CA PRO A 80 -11.84 -3.82 13.60
C PRO A 80 -13.20 -3.22 13.19
N SER A 81 -14.05 -3.99 12.52
CA SER A 81 -15.36 -3.51 12.04
C SER A 81 -16.25 -2.97 13.16
N LEU A 82 -16.13 -3.54 14.37
CA LEU A 82 -16.90 -3.15 15.55
C LEU A 82 -16.67 -1.70 16.00
N VAL A 83 -15.49 -1.13 15.75
CA VAL A 83 -15.13 0.23 16.21
C VAL A 83 -15.31 1.30 15.13
N ARG A 84 -15.92 0.98 14.00
CA ARG A 84 -16.09 1.91 12.86
C ARG A 84 -17.45 2.59 12.79
N LEU A 85 -18.44 2.13 13.56
CA LEU A 85 -19.85 2.45 13.39
C LEU A 85 -20.56 2.89 14.69
N GLU A 86 -19.81 3.37 15.69
CA GLU A 86 -20.38 3.97 16.91
C GLU A 86 -20.64 5.47 16.74
#